data_AF-A0A2V6MMK5-F1
#
_entry.id   AF-A0A2V6MMK5-F1
#
_cell.length_a   1.000
_cell.length_b   1.000
_cell.length_c   1.000
_cell.angle_alpha   90.00
_cell.angle_beta   90.00
_cell.angle_gamma   90.00
#
_symmetry.space_group_name_H-M   'P 1'
#
loop_
_entity.id
_entity.type
_entity.pdbx_description
1 polymer ?
#
loop_
_entity_poly.entity_id
_entity_poly.type
_entity_poly.pdbx_seq_one_letter_code
_entity_poly.pdbx_strand_id
1 'polypeptide(L)'
;FFPLYPLHIRAIHALLLLPANDYWWLVTAIAISNVALLIALTYFRALLAMDFGEDLISRAITYLLIFPTTFFFSGVYSESSFLALTVAAYYYARTNRWLLACILAALATLTRSQGMILALPLLVEYLHERNFRLQKIGWNITAFALVPTALLAFALFLKLKFGSWTVMFDVQSIWERHLMWPWHPLAWFLRYAPSLSPEHHDKLDFGFLLVPLGAAIAGLTRLRISYSAYIWTSVGFFSCWGMLGSIPRFDLVIFPLFIVLALIGARSRAFHLGYVVASSMLAALFMVMYSQWNWVA
;
A
#
# COMPACT_ATOMS: atom_id res chain seq x y z
N PHE A 1 12.76 -8.51 -6.67
CA PHE A 1 11.91 -8.01 -5.57
C PHE A 1 12.72 -7.17 -4.60
N PHE A 2 12.06 -6.25 -3.90
CA PHE A 2 12.68 -5.47 -2.84
C PHE A 2 13.05 -6.37 -1.64
N PRO A 3 14.10 -6.03 -0.87
CA PRO A 3 14.81 -7.03 -0.08
C PRO A 3 14.17 -7.33 1.28
N LEU A 4 13.40 -6.41 1.87
CA LEU A 4 13.03 -6.53 3.29
C LEU A 4 12.15 -7.75 3.59
N TYR A 5 11.13 -8.02 2.76
CA TYR A 5 10.22 -9.14 3.00
C TYR A 5 10.93 -10.51 2.89
N PRO A 6 11.69 -10.82 1.81
CA PRO A 6 12.50 -12.04 1.75
C PRO A 6 13.57 -12.14 2.85
N LEU A 7 14.21 -11.03 3.22
CA LEU A 7 15.20 -11.02 4.30
C LEU A 7 14.55 -11.31 5.66
N HIS A 8 13.34 -10.79 5.90
CA HIS A 8 12.59 -11.07 7.12
C HIS A 8 12.23 -12.55 7.22
N ILE A 9 11.75 -13.15 6.13
CA ILE A 9 11.49 -14.61 6.04
C ILE A 9 12.77 -15.40 6.37
N ARG A 10 13.90 -15.06 5.73
CA ARG A 10 15.19 -15.71 5.98
C ARG A 10 15.66 -15.56 7.42
N ALA A 11 15.50 -14.38 8.01
CA ALA A 11 15.92 -14.10 9.38
C ALA A 11 15.12 -14.92 10.39
N ILE A 12 13.79 -14.96 10.26
CA ILE A 12 12.93 -15.77 11.16
C ILE A 12 13.19 -17.26 10.98
N HIS A 13 13.33 -17.73 9.74
CA HIS A 13 13.62 -19.12 9.46
C HIS A 13 14.96 -19.57 10.06
N ALA A 14 15.99 -18.72 9.99
CA ALA A 14 17.28 -18.97 10.62
C ALA A 14 17.21 -18.90 12.15
N LEU A 15 16.50 -17.91 12.71
CA LEU A 15 16.33 -17.72 14.15
C LEU A 15 15.63 -18.91 14.81
N LEU A 16 14.63 -19.48 14.15
CA LEU A 16 13.85 -20.61 14.62
C LEU A 16 14.46 -21.97 14.27
N LEU A 17 15.63 -21.99 13.61
CA LEU A 17 16.33 -23.20 13.17
C LEU A 17 15.41 -24.17 12.37
N LEU A 18 14.53 -23.60 11.54
CA LEU A 18 13.57 -24.41 10.79
C LEU A 18 14.24 -25.20 9.66
N PRO A 19 13.72 -26.38 9.28
CA PRO A 19 14.25 -27.15 8.16
C PRO A 19 14.14 -26.39 6.84
N ALA A 20 15.21 -26.34 6.06
CA ALA A 20 15.25 -25.63 4.78
C ALA A 20 14.53 -26.42 3.66
N ASN A 21 13.21 -26.51 3.75
CA ASN A 21 12.35 -27.07 2.70
C ASN A 21 11.19 -26.12 2.36
N ASP A 22 10.60 -26.31 1.19
CA ASP A 22 9.57 -25.41 0.64
C ASP A 22 8.36 -25.24 1.57
N TYR A 23 8.03 -26.30 2.31
CA TYR A 23 6.95 -26.27 3.29
C TYR A 23 7.22 -25.25 4.41
N TRP A 24 8.39 -25.29 5.05
CA TRP A 24 8.71 -24.36 6.14
C TRP A 24 8.92 -22.93 5.66
N TRP A 25 9.45 -22.73 4.45
CA TRP A 25 9.51 -21.40 3.83
C TRP A 25 8.12 -20.80 3.64
N LEU A 26 7.17 -21.61 3.13
CA LEU A 26 5.78 -21.21 2.93
C LEU A 26 5.09 -20.86 4.26
N VAL A 27 5.19 -21.74 5.25
CA VAL A 27 4.60 -21.54 6.59
C VAL A 27 5.15 -20.28 7.25
N THR A 28 6.48 -20.07 7.19
CA THR A 28 7.13 -18.87 7.75
C THR A 28 6.62 -17.61 7.08
N ALA A 29 6.51 -17.60 5.75
CA ALA A 29 6.05 -16.43 5.01
C ALA A 29 4.58 -16.09 5.29
N ILE A 30 3.70 -17.09 5.33
CA ILE A 30 2.28 -16.90 5.69
C ILE A 30 2.17 -16.38 7.13
N ALA A 31 2.92 -16.96 8.07
CA ALA A 31 2.93 -16.51 9.46
C ALA A 31 3.39 -15.05 9.58
N ILE A 32 4.47 -14.66 8.87
CA ILE A 32 4.96 -13.27 8.83
C ILE A 32 3.90 -12.34 8.25
N SER A 33 3.22 -12.72 7.16
CA SER A 33 2.16 -11.91 6.57
C SER A 33 1.00 -11.68 7.54
N ASN A 34 0.56 -12.72 8.26
CA ASN A 34 -0.54 -12.61 9.22
C ASN A 34 -0.14 -11.84 10.49
N VAL A 35 1.06 -12.05 11.03
CA VAL A 35 1.57 -11.25 12.16
C VAL A 35 1.71 -9.79 11.76
N ALA A 36 2.23 -9.50 10.56
CA ALA A 36 2.30 -8.15 10.05
C ALA A 36 0.91 -7.52 9.87
N LEU A 37 -0.10 -8.30 9.43
CA LEU A 37 -1.48 -7.82 9.36
C LEU A 37 -2.01 -7.43 10.75
N LEU A 38 -1.78 -8.26 11.78
CA LEU A 38 -2.17 -7.92 13.16
C LEU A 38 -1.49 -6.64 13.66
N ILE A 39 -0.21 -6.46 13.35
CA ILE A 39 0.53 -5.22 13.64
C ILE A 39 -0.08 -4.04 12.88
N ALA A 40 -0.43 -4.22 11.61
CA ALA A 40 -1.09 -3.18 10.82
C ALA A 40 -2.43 -2.77 11.42
N LEU A 41 -3.27 -3.73 11.82
CA LEU A 41 -4.58 -3.47 12.41
C LEU A 41 -4.49 -2.77 13.78
N THR A 42 -3.51 -3.15 14.60
CA THR A 42 -3.28 -2.52 15.91
C THR A 42 -2.83 -1.06 15.76
N TYR A 43 -1.86 -0.77 14.88
CA TYR A 43 -1.49 0.61 14.57
C TYR A 43 -2.60 1.37 13.85
N PHE A 44 -3.39 0.72 13.00
CA PHE A 44 -4.51 1.37 12.31
C PHE A 44 -5.60 1.80 13.28
N ARG A 45 -5.98 0.92 14.20
CA ARG A 45 -6.87 1.26 15.31
C ARG A 45 -6.32 2.41 16.14
N ALA A 46 -5.04 2.33 16.55
CA ALA A 46 -4.41 3.35 17.38
C ALA A 46 -4.32 4.72 16.67
N LEU A 47 -4.09 4.73 15.36
CA LEU A 47 -4.08 5.93 14.53
C LEU A 47 -5.48 6.55 14.43
N LEU A 48 -6.51 5.75 14.17
CA LEU A 48 -7.88 6.23 14.04
C LEU A 48 -8.47 6.71 15.36
N ALA A 49 -8.10 6.09 16.48
CA ALA A 49 -8.55 6.48 17.81
C ALA A 49 -8.15 7.92 18.20
N MET A 50 -7.21 8.53 17.48
CA MET A 50 -6.84 9.94 17.68
C MET A 50 -7.91 10.91 17.15
N ASP A 51 -8.68 10.52 16.13
CA ASP A 51 -9.58 11.43 15.40
C ASP A 51 -11.04 10.94 15.34
N PHE A 52 -11.31 9.65 15.61
CA PHE A 52 -12.60 9.02 15.36
C PHE A 52 -13.08 8.12 16.51
N GLY A 53 -14.40 7.92 16.59
CA GLY A 53 -15.02 7.00 17.56
C GLY A 53 -15.01 5.53 17.11
N GLU A 54 -15.21 4.62 18.08
CA GLU A 54 -15.11 3.16 17.90
C GLU A 54 -15.97 2.60 16.75
N ASP A 55 -17.17 3.15 16.50
CA ASP A 55 -18.03 2.69 15.40
C ASP A 55 -17.39 2.91 14.02
N LEU A 56 -16.70 4.04 13.81
CA LEU A 56 -16.02 4.32 12.55
C LEU A 56 -14.76 3.45 12.43
N ILE A 57 -14.02 3.27 13.53
CA ILE A 57 -12.81 2.44 13.59
C ILE A 57 -13.13 1.00 13.21
N SER A 58 -14.15 0.41 13.83
CA SER A 58 -14.61 -0.94 13.55
C SER A 58 -15.03 -1.10 12.09
N ARG A 59 -15.74 -0.11 11.54
CA ARG A 59 -16.15 -0.09 10.13
C ARG A 59 -14.98 -0.01 9.18
N ALA A 60 -14.00 0.85 9.44
CA ALA A 60 -12.81 0.99 8.60
C ALA A 60 -11.96 -0.29 8.58
N ILE A 61 -11.77 -0.92 9.76
CA ILE A 61 -11.08 -2.20 9.88
C ILE A 61 -11.85 -3.30 9.16
N THR A 62 -13.16 -3.36 9.33
CA THR A 62 -14.01 -4.34 8.62
C THR A 62 -13.87 -4.17 7.12
N TYR A 63 -13.94 -2.93 6.61
CA TYR A 63 -13.83 -2.65 5.18
C TYR A 63 -12.47 -3.01 4.60
N LEU A 64 -11.39 -2.79 5.36
CA LEU A 64 -10.06 -3.26 5.01
C LEU A 64 -10.00 -4.79 4.89
N LEU A 65 -10.58 -5.51 5.85
CA LEU A 65 -10.52 -6.97 5.94
C LEU A 65 -11.46 -7.70 4.97
N ILE A 66 -12.48 -7.03 4.44
CA ILE A 66 -13.37 -7.60 3.41
C ILE A 66 -13.10 -7.01 2.03
N PHE A 67 -12.06 -6.19 1.87
CA PHE A 67 -11.70 -5.63 0.57
C PHE A 67 -11.47 -6.76 -0.44
N PRO A 68 -11.83 -6.61 -1.73
CA PRO A 68 -11.86 -7.73 -2.67
C PRO A 68 -10.54 -8.50 -2.78
N THR A 69 -9.40 -7.83 -2.60
CA THR A 69 -8.06 -8.42 -2.69
C THR A 69 -7.45 -8.76 -1.32
N THR A 70 -8.23 -8.84 -0.24
CA THR A 70 -7.73 -9.08 1.13
C THR A 70 -6.89 -10.36 1.29
N PHE A 71 -7.00 -11.34 0.39
CA PHE A 71 -6.18 -12.56 0.44
C PHE A 71 -4.68 -12.26 0.31
N PHE A 72 -4.27 -11.14 -0.32
CA PHE A 72 -2.86 -10.71 -0.35
C PHE A 72 -2.30 -10.42 1.05
N PHE A 73 -3.16 -10.12 2.04
CA PHE A 73 -2.69 -9.95 3.42
C PHE A 73 -2.30 -11.26 4.12
N SER A 74 -2.84 -12.39 3.66
CA SER A 74 -2.56 -13.70 4.26
C SER A 74 -1.65 -14.58 3.38
N GLY A 75 -1.51 -14.25 2.09
CA GLY A 75 -0.59 -14.93 1.18
C GLY A 75 0.89 -14.61 1.39
N VAL A 76 1.76 -15.27 0.61
CA VAL A 76 3.21 -15.03 0.57
C VAL A 76 3.51 -13.75 -0.21
N TYR A 77 3.13 -12.63 0.39
CA TYR A 77 3.36 -11.32 -0.19
C TYR A 77 3.63 -10.24 0.86
N SER A 78 4.19 -9.13 0.39
CA SER A 78 4.67 -8.04 1.23
C SER A 78 3.60 -7.06 1.70
N GLU A 79 2.34 -7.16 1.24
CA GLU A 79 1.26 -6.19 1.47
C GLU A 79 1.04 -5.92 2.96
N SER A 80 0.95 -6.96 3.78
CA SER A 80 0.77 -6.82 5.23
C SER A 80 1.95 -6.13 5.90
N SER A 81 3.18 -6.48 5.50
CA SER A 81 4.40 -5.83 6.01
C SER A 81 4.46 -4.36 5.60
N PHE A 82 4.11 -4.06 4.36
CA PHE A 82 4.07 -2.70 3.85
C PHE A 82 3.01 -1.86 4.55
N LEU A 83 1.80 -2.38 4.71
CA LEU A 83 0.71 -1.71 5.42
C LEU A 83 1.08 -1.46 6.89
N ALA A 84 1.65 -2.46 7.57
CA ALA A 84 2.09 -2.33 8.96
C ALA A 84 3.09 -1.18 9.14
N LEU A 85 4.14 -1.17 8.33
CA LEU A 85 5.17 -0.11 8.37
C LEU A 85 4.59 1.26 8.00
N THR A 86 3.68 1.31 7.02
CA THR A 86 3.04 2.55 6.58
C THR A 86 2.18 3.16 7.68
N VAL A 87 1.26 2.37 8.25
CA VAL A 87 0.35 2.87 9.28
C VAL A 87 1.10 3.20 10.56
N ALA A 88 2.10 2.38 10.94
CA ALA A 88 2.98 2.69 12.08
C ALA A 88 3.78 3.98 11.85
N ALA A 89 4.29 4.23 10.63
CA ALA A 89 4.97 5.47 10.30
C ALA A 89 4.06 6.69 10.52
N TYR A 90 2.81 6.60 10.09
CA TYR A 90 1.81 7.64 10.35
C TYR A 90 1.47 7.81 11.82
N TYR A 91 1.32 6.72 12.58
CA TYR A 91 1.11 6.78 14.01
C TYR A 91 2.25 7.52 14.74
N TYR A 92 3.50 7.21 14.40
CA TYR A 92 4.64 7.89 15.00
C TYR A 92 4.81 9.34 14.52
N ALA A 93 4.45 9.65 13.27
CA ALA A 93 4.40 11.03 12.79
C ALA A 93 3.36 11.85 13.57
N ARG A 94 2.16 11.30 13.76
CA ARG A 94 1.06 11.92 14.51
C ARG A 94 1.34 12.08 16.00
N THR A 95 2.28 11.29 16.54
CA THR A 95 2.76 11.40 17.94
C THR A 95 4.12 12.10 18.05
N ASN A 96 4.53 12.86 17.03
CA ASN A 96 5.76 13.67 17.02
C ASN A 96 7.09 12.91 17.07
N ARG A 97 7.07 11.59 16.86
CA ARG A 97 8.28 10.74 16.83
C ARG A 97 8.81 10.59 15.42
N TRP A 98 9.26 11.71 14.85
CA TRP A 98 9.66 11.83 13.44
C TRP A 98 10.76 10.88 12.99
N LEU A 99 11.78 10.63 13.82
CA LEU A 99 12.83 9.67 13.48
C LEU A 99 12.27 8.25 13.27
N LEU A 100 11.40 7.78 14.17
CA LEU A 100 10.75 6.47 14.05
C LEU A 100 9.85 6.42 12.81
N ALA A 101 9.09 7.49 12.55
CA ALA A 101 8.25 7.58 11.37
C ALA A 101 9.08 7.42 10.07
N CYS A 102 10.21 8.12 9.97
CA CYS A 102 11.09 8.04 8.81
C CYS A 102 11.83 6.70 8.69
N ILE A 103 12.24 6.08 9.80
CA ILE A 103 12.81 4.71 9.80
C ILE A 103 11.79 3.73 9.25
N LEU A 104 10.54 3.78 9.71
CA LEU A 104 9.48 2.88 9.26
C LEU A 104 9.11 3.12 7.79
N ALA A 105 9.07 4.39 7.34
CA ALA A 105 8.88 4.72 5.94
C ALA A 105 10.03 4.19 5.06
N ALA A 106 11.28 4.32 5.51
CA ALA A 106 12.45 3.78 4.82
C ALA A 106 12.41 2.25 4.73
N LEU A 107 12.00 1.56 5.80
CA LEU A 107 11.74 0.12 5.79
C LEU A 107 10.59 -0.24 4.84
N ALA A 108 9.52 0.55 4.80
CA ALA A 108 8.41 0.35 3.86
C ALA A 108 8.90 0.42 2.40
N THR A 109 9.79 1.37 2.08
CA THR A 109 10.46 1.45 0.76
C THR A 109 11.27 0.20 0.44
N LEU A 110 11.88 -0.45 1.44
CA LEU A 110 12.59 -1.73 1.26
C LEU A 110 11.66 -2.95 1.17
N THR A 111 10.35 -2.80 1.42
CA THR A 111 9.38 -3.86 1.10
C THR A 111 8.90 -3.79 -0.34
N ARG A 112 8.66 -2.57 -0.86
CA ARG A 112 8.13 -2.28 -2.20
C ARG A 112 8.47 -0.84 -2.62
N SER A 113 8.56 -0.59 -3.94
CA SER A 113 8.81 0.74 -4.51
C SER A 113 7.80 1.81 -4.06
N GLN A 114 6.54 1.42 -3.80
CA GLN A 114 5.48 2.31 -3.33
C GLN A 114 5.86 3.03 -2.02
N GLY A 115 6.71 2.45 -1.17
CA GLY A 115 7.11 3.09 0.08
C GLY A 115 7.87 4.41 -0.10
N MET A 116 8.50 4.63 -1.27
CA MET A 116 9.12 5.92 -1.56
C MET A 116 8.11 7.07 -1.56
N ILE A 117 6.87 6.79 -1.95
CA ILE A 117 5.80 7.79 -2.02
C ILE A 117 5.50 8.37 -0.63
N LEU A 118 5.66 7.58 0.44
CA LEU A 118 5.37 7.99 1.82
C LEU A 118 6.15 9.23 2.27
N ALA A 119 7.31 9.51 1.68
CA ALA A 119 8.10 10.69 2.02
C ALA A 119 7.30 11.99 1.88
N LEU A 120 6.54 12.14 0.79
CA LEU A 120 5.81 13.38 0.51
C LEU A 120 4.60 13.58 1.45
N PRO A 121 3.68 12.62 1.63
CA PRO A 121 2.59 12.73 2.59
C PRO A 121 3.05 12.88 4.05
N LEU A 122 4.14 12.21 4.47
CA LEU A 122 4.70 12.41 5.80
C LEU A 122 5.33 13.80 5.96
N LEU A 123 5.94 14.35 4.91
CA LEU A 123 6.46 15.71 4.91
C LEU A 123 5.31 16.72 4.98
N VAL A 124 4.19 16.45 4.30
CA VAL A 124 2.97 17.24 4.43
C VAL A 124 2.44 17.19 5.86
N GLU A 125 2.44 16.03 6.54
CA GLU A 125 2.08 15.96 7.96
C GLU A 125 3.05 16.79 8.82
N TYR A 126 4.36 16.69 8.56
CA TYR A 126 5.39 17.44 9.29
C TYR A 126 5.20 18.95 9.22
N LEU A 127 4.91 19.46 8.02
CA LEU A 127 4.63 20.87 7.79
C LEU A 127 3.27 21.28 8.37
N HIS A 128 2.25 20.45 8.23
CA HIS A 128 0.92 20.69 8.76
C HIS A 128 0.94 20.85 10.28
N GLU A 129 1.66 19.98 10.98
CA GLU A 129 1.85 20.02 12.43
C GLU A 129 2.57 21.31 12.89
N ARG A 130 3.37 21.90 12.02
CA ARG A 130 4.05 23.20 12.20
C ARG A 130 3.27 24.40 11.65
N ASN A 131 2.01 24.21 11.26
CA ASN A 131 1.16 25.23 10.62
C ASN A 131 1.81 25.84 9.36
N PHE A 132 2.58 25.05 8.62
CA PHE A 132 3.33 25.46 7.42
C PHE A 132 4.32 26.62 7.64
N ARG A 133 4.75 26.87 8.88
CA ARG A 133 5.73 27.92 9.19
C ARG A 133 7.15 27.36 9.12
N LEU A 134 7.92 27.81 8.13
CA LEU A 134 9.30 27.35 7.89
C LEU A 134 10.23 27.59 9.09
N GLN A 135 9.98 28.63 9.90
CA GLN A 135 10.77 28.92 11.09
C GLN A 135 10.64 27.87 12.20
N LYS A 136 9.60 27.03 12.16
CA LYS A 136 9.36 25.94 13.12
C LYS A 136 9.97 24.61 12.67
N ILE A 137 10.64 24.57 11.52
CA ILE A 137 11.33 23.37 11.03
C ILE A 137 12.54 23.13 11.92
N GLY A 138 12.54 21.99 12.62
CA GLY A 138 13.67 21.55 13.44
C GLY A 138 14.59 20.61 12.69
N TRP A 139 15.68 20.20 13.37
CA TRP A 139 16.65 19.24 12.85
C TRP A 139 16.06 17.88 12.51
N ASN A 140 14.93 17.52 13.10
CA ASN A 140 14.22 16.27 12.82
C ASN A 140 13.77 16.13 11.36
N ILE A 141 13.74 17.21 10.57
CA ILE A 141 13.52 17.12 9.11
C ILE A 141 14.60 16.30 8.39
N THR A 142 15.83 16.22 8.93
CA THR A 142 16.91 15.44 8.32
C THR A 142 16.61 13.94 8.29
N ALA A 143 15.72 13.46 9.17
CA ALA A 143 15.29 12.07 9.19
C ALA A 143 14.60 11.65 7.88
N PHE A 144 13.99 12.58 7.14
CA PHE A 144 13.38 12.30 5.84
C PHE A 144 14.38 11.78 4.80
N ALA A 145 15.69 12.09 4.95
CA ALA A 145 16.74 11.56 4.09
C ALA A 145 16.84 10.02 4.16
N LEU A 146 16.37 9.39 5.24
CA LEU A 146 16.39 7.92 5.38
C LEU A 146 15.60 7.22 4.26
N VAL A 147 14.51 7.81 3.76
CA VAL A 147 13.67 7.21 2.72
C VAL A 147 14.42 7.08 1.38
N PRO A 148 14.95 8.17 0.77
CA PRO A 148 15.75 8.04 -0.44
C PRO A 148 17.06 7.27 -0.18
N THR A 149 17.68 7.41 0.99
CA THR A 149 18.88 6.62 1.32
C THR A 149 18.63 5.12 1.32
N ALA A 150 17.46 4.65 1.81
CA ALA A 150 17.12 3.23 1.75
C ALA A 150 16.99 2.72 0.31
N LEU A 151 16.34 3.49 -0.58
CA LEU A 151 16.27 3.14 -1.99
C LEU A 151 17.66 3.15 -2.66
N LEU A 152 18.48 4.16 -2.38
CA LEU A 152 19.84 4.26 -2.89
C LEU A 152 20.73 3.12 -2.40
N ALA A 153 20.60 2.71 -1.13
CA ALA A 153 21.31 1.56 -0.59
C ALA A 153 20.93 0.27 -1.31
N PHE A 154 19.64 0.09 -1.62
CA PHE A 154 19.19 -1.06 -2.42
C PHE A 154 19.70 -0.98 -3.87
N ALA A 155 19.65 0.19 -4.50
CA ALA A 155 20.19 0.39 -5.85
C ALA A 155 21.71 0.15 -5.91
N LEU A 156 22.45 0.57 -4.87
CA LEU A 156 23.88 0.28 -4.72
C LEU A 156 24.14 -1.22 -4.59
N PHE A 157 23.34 -1.93 -3.78
CA PHE A 157 23.41 -3.38 -3.70
C PHE A 157 23.20 -4.03 -5.08
N LEU A 158 22.21 -3.56 -5.86
CA LEU A 158 21.99 -4.05 -7.22
C LEU A 158 23.18 -3.74 -8.15
N LYS A 159 23.77 -2.54 -8.04
CA LYS A 159 24.96 -2.15 -8.81
C LYS A 159 26.15 -3.06 -8.50
N LEU A 160 26.40 -3.34 -7.22
CA LEU A 160 27.51 -4.20 -6.79
C LEU A 160 27.31 -5.65 -7.21
N LYS A 161 26.08 -6.16 -7.15
CA LYS A 161 25.78 -7.57 -7.44
C LYS A 161 25.57 -7.87 -8.92
N PHE A 162 24.97 -6.95 -9.67
CA PHE A 162 24.51 -7.16 -11.05
C PHE A 162 25.10 -6.17 -12.05
N GLY A 163 25.94 -5.23 -11.60
CA GLY A 163 26.64 -4.28 -12.48
C GLY A 163 25.82 -3.09 -12.97
N SER A 164 24.52 -3.00 -12.66
CA SER A 164 23.64 -1.89 -13.10
C SER A 164 22.83 -1.27 -11.95
N TRP A 165 22.60 0.05 -12.02
CA TRP A 165 21.74 0.81 -11.11
C TRP A 165 20.25 0.67 -11.44
N THR A 166 19.92 0.30 -12.68
CA THR A 166 18.55 0.33 -13.23
C THR A 166 17.88 -1.04 -13.27
N VAL A 167 18.50 -2.09 -12.74
CA VAL A 167 17.97 -3.47 -12.79
C VAL A 167 16.52 -3.57 -12.34
N MET A 168 16.12 -2.79 -11.33
CA MET A 168 14.74 -2.77 -10.84
C MET A 168 13.72 -2.25 -11.86
N PHE A 169 14.15 -1.39 -12.78
CA PHE A 169 13.37 -0.85 -13.89
C PHE A 169 13.45 -1.74 -15.12
N ASP A 170 14.64 -2.27 -15.43
CA ASP A 170 14.87 -3.13 -16.58
C ASP A 170 14.02 -4.42 -16.49
N VAL A 171 13.82 -4.96 -15.29
CA VAL A 171 12.94 -6.13 -15.08
C VAL A 171 11.45 -5.79 -15.29
N GLN A 172 11.03 -4.53 -15.14
CA GLN A 172 9.64 -4.13 -15.39
C GLN A 172 9.30 -4.15 -16.88
N SER A 173 10.28 -3.95 -17.78
CA SER A 173 10.02 -3.95 -19.23
C SER A 173 9.59 -5.32 -19.76
N ILE A 174 9.88 -6.42 -19.04
CA ILE A 174 9.37 -7.77 -19.35
C ILE A 174 7.84 -7.80 -19.29
N TRP A 175 7.25 -6.96 -18.44
CA TRP A 175 5.80 -6.82 -18.27
C TRP A 175 5.25 -5.63 -19.03
N GLU A 176 5.99 -5.10 -20.01
CA GLU A 176 5.64 -3.90 -20.80
C GLU A 176 5.35 -2.66 -19.92
N ARG A 177 5.87 -2.65 -18.68
CA ARG A 177 5.71 -1.55 -17.73
C ARG A 177 6.81 -0.52 -17.95
N HIS A 178 6.42 0.62 -18.50
CA HIS A 178 7.30 1.75 -18.74
C HIS A 178 6.79 2.99 -17.99
N LEU A 179 7.74 3.80 -17.54
CA LEU A 179 7.40 5.11 -16.99
C LEU A 179 6.80 5.97 -18.10
N MET A 180 5.60 6.48 -17.86
CA MET A 180 4.89 7.35 -18.79
C MET A 180 4.10 8.41 -18.04
N TRP A 181 3.64 9.42 -18.78
CA TRP A 181 2.78 10.45 -18.19
C TRP A 181 1.44 9.85 -17.73
N PRO A 182 0.87 10.34 -16.61
CA PRO A 182 -0.28 9.72 -15.98
C PRO A 182 -1.56 9.74 -16.82
N TRP A 183 -1.64 10.63 -17.83
CA TRP A 183 -2.77 10.66 -18.77
C TRP A 183 -2.67 9.63 -19.90
N HIS A 184 -1.50 9.03 -20.14
CA HIS A 184 -1.34 8.05 -21.23
C HIS A 184 -2.13 6.76 -20.98
N PRO A 185 -2.06 6.09 -19.81
CA PRO A 185 -2.85 4.88 -19.57
C PRO A 185 -4.35 5.16 -19.64
N LEU A 186 -4.79 6.31 -19.13
CA LEU A 186 -6.18 6.74 -19.19
C LEU A 186 -6.64 6.95 -20.64
N ALA A 187 -5.85 7.69 -21.44
CA ALA A 187 -6.18 7.94 -22.84
C ALA A 187 -6.15 6.65 -23.67
N TRP A 188 -5.23 5.74 -23.38
CA TRP A 188 -5.15 4.43 -24.02
C TRP A 188 -6.37 3.59 -23.68
N PHE A 189 -6.74 3.48 -22.39
CA PHE A 189 -7.91 2.73 -21.94
C PHE A 189 -9.19 3.26 -22.59
N LEU A 190 -9.41 4.57 -22.60
CA LEU A 190 -10.62 5.16 -23.19
C LEU A 190 -10.73 4.93 -24.72
N ARG A 191 -9.61 4.74 -25.42
CA ARG A 191 -9.57 4.56 -26.88
C ARG A 191 -9.52 3.11 -27.32
N TYR A 192 -8.88 2.25 -26.54
CA TYR A 192 -8.45 0.92 -26.97
C TYR A 192 -8.83 -0.20 -25.99
N ALA A 193 -9.48 0.08 -24.85
CA ALA A 193 -9.81 -0.97 -23.88
C ALA A 193 -10.62 -2.11 -24.53
N PRO A 194 -10.08 -3.33 -24.57
CA PRO A 194 -10.75 -4.47 -25.22
C PRO A 194 -12.07 -4.82 -24.52
N SER A 195 -12.94 -5.57 -25.20
CA SER A 195 -14.12 -6.18 -24.56
C SER A 195 -13.68 -7.00 -23.33
N LEU A 196 -14.56 -7.09 -22.31
CA LEU A 196 -14.30 -7.92 -21.12
C LEU A 196 -14.03 -9.34 -21.63
N SER A 197 -12.78 -9.80 -21.47
CA SER A 197 -12.37 -11.14 -21.85
C SER A 197 -11.66 -11.78 -20.65
N PRO A 198 -11.71 -13.11 -20.50
CA PRO A 198 -11.01 -13.82 -19.43
C PRO A 198 -9.49 -13.58 -19.42
N GLU A 199 -8.93 -13.11 -20.52
CA GLU A 199 -7.50 -12.83 -20.69
C GLU A 199 -7.13 -11.37 -20.38
N HIS A 200 -8.11 -10.45 -20.36
CA HIS A 200 -7.88 -9.01 -20.17
C HIS A 200 -8.69 -8.45 -19.00
N HIS A 201 -8.06 -8.38 -17.82
CA HIS A 201 -8.68 -7.85 -16.59
C HIS A 201 -8.67 -6.31 -16.51
N ASP A 202 -8.21 -5.62 -17.56
CA ASP A 202 -8.01 -4.17 -17.60
C ASP A 202 -9.23 -3.35 -17.19
N LYS A 203 -10.46 -3.85 -17.45
CA LYS A 203 -11.71 -3.17 -17.07
C LYS A 203 -12.02 -3.27 -15.59
N LEU A 204 -11.75 -4.42 -14.97
CA LEU A 204 -11.87 -4.57 -13.51
C LEU A 204 -10.85 -3.66 -12.85
N ASP A 205 -9.60 -3.74 -13.27
CA ASP A 205 -8.50 -2.91 -12.76
C ASP A 205 -8.78 -1.40 -12.90
N PHE A 206 -9.34 -0.96 -14.04
CA PHE A 206 -9.79 0.42 -14.23
C PHE A 206 -10.92 0.79 -13.28
N GLY A 207 -11.90 -0.10 -13.08
CA GLY A 207 -12.97 0.10 -12.10
C GLY A 207 -12.41 0.30 -10.69
N PHE A 208 -11.38 -0.45 -10.33
CA PHE A 208 -10.68 -0.27 -9.06
C PHE A 208 -9.93 1.05 -9.00
N LEU A 209 -9.32 1.56 -10.08
CA LEU A 209 -8.69 2.90 -10.10
C LEU A 209 -9.67 4.04 -9.75
N LEU A 210 -10.96 3.90 -10.07
CA LEU A 210 -11.97 4.90 -9.71
C LEU A 210 -12.22 4.98 -8.19
N VAL A 211 -11.95 3.91 -7.46
CA VAL A 211 -12.15 3.82 -6.00
C VAL A 211 -11.19 4.76 -5.23
N PRO A 212 -9.85 4.67 -5.37
CA PRO A 212 -8.93 5.61 -4.73
C PRO A 212 -9.07 7.01 -5.32
N LEU A 213 -9.45 7.19 -6.60
CA LEU A 213 -9.74 8.52 -7.17
C LEU A 213 -10.92 9.19 -6.47
N GLY A 214 -12.05 8.49 -6.35
CA GLY A 214 -13.22 8.99 -5.61
C GLY A 214 -12.89 9.26 -4.15
N ALA A 215 -12.07 8.39 -3.53
CA ALA A 215 -11.61 8.58 -2.16
C ALA A 215 -10.65 9.77 -2.01
N ALA A 216 -9.78 10.03 -2.99
CA ALA A 216 -8.88 11.18 -3.01
C ALA A 216 -9.67 12.49 -3.06
N ILE A 217 -10.68 12.57 -3.93
CA ILE A 217 -11.57 13.72 -4.07
C ILE A 217 -12.36 13.95 -2.77
N ALA A 218 -13.00 12.91 -2.23
CA ALA A 218 -13.69 13.01 -0.94
C ALA A 218 -12.73 13.35 0.21
N GLY A 219 -11.50 12.86 0.14
CA GLY A 219 -10.44 13.08 1.12
C GLY A 219 -9.96 14.52 1.20
N LEU A 220 -10.10 15.33 0.14
CA LEU A 220 -9.76 16.76 0.18
C LEU A 220 -10.54 17.54 1.25
N THR A 221 -11.77 17.12 1.56
CA THR A 221 -12.64 17.81 2.52
C THR A 221 -12.91 17.01 3.78
N ARG A 222 -12.71 15.69 3.75
CA ARG A 222 -13.08 14.78 4.85
C ARG A 222 -11.91 14.17 5.60
N LEU A 223 -10.71 14.24 5.05
CA LEU A 223 -9.52 13.66 5.67
C LEU A 223 -8.52 14.74 6.06
N ARG A 224 -7.62 14.34 6.95
CA ARG A 224 -6.40 15.09 7.23
C ARG A 224 -5.58 15.25 5.94
N ILE A 225 -4.93 16.41 5.78
CA ILE A 225 -4.25 16.76 4.52
C ILE A 225 -3.18 15.74 4.11
N SER A 226 -2.45 15.16 5.06
CA SER A 226 -1.45 14.12 4.80
C SER A 226 -2.07 12.79 4.33
N TYR A 227 -3.27 12.46 4.80
CA TYR A 227 -3.99 11.26 4.37
C TYR A 227 -4.48 11.43 2.94
N SER A 228 -5.05 12.60 2.63
CA SER A 228 -5.43 12.96 1.27
C SER A 228 -4.22 12.97 0.33
N ALA A 229 -3.09 13.56 0.76
CA ALA A 229 -1.85 13.55 0.01
C ALA A 229 -1.37 12.12 -0.29
N TYR A 230 -1.53 11.16 0.63
CA TYR A 230 -1.15 9.77 0.37
C TYR A 230 -2.00 9.09 -0.69
N ILE A 231 -3.32 9.32 -0.70
CA ILE A 231 -4.17 8.78 -1.77
C ILE A 231 -3.78 9.41 -3.11
N TRP A 232 -3.66 10.74 -3.19
CA TRP A 232 -3.31 11.44 -4.43
C TRP A 232 -1.96 11.01 -5.00
N THR A 233 -0.95 10.90 -4.14
CA THR A 233 0.39 10.49 -4.56
C THR A 233 0.45 9.01 -4.96
N SER A 234 -0.36 8.14 -4.31
CA SER A 234 -0.52 6.74 -4.72
C SER A 234 -1.17 6.62 -6.09
N VAL A 235 -2.30 7.31 -6.32
CA VAL A 235 -2.98 7.35 -7.61
C VAL A 235 -2.03 7.86 -8.71
N GLY A 236 -1.36 8.99 -8.47
CA GLY A 236 -0.42 9.56 -9.42
C GLY A 236 0.73 8.60 -9.74
N PHE A 237 1.29 7.93 -8.73
CA PHE A 237 2.35 6.95 -8.93
C PHE A 237 1.86 5.78 -9.80
N PHE A 238 0.70 5.19 -9.52
CA PHE A 238 0.21 4.06 -10.31
C PHE A 238 -0.17 4.43 -11.74
N SER A 239 -0.71 5.63 -11.95
CA SER A 239 -0.98 6.14 -13.30
C SER A 239 0.28 6.34 -14.13
N CYS A 240 1.48 6.42 -13.54
CA CYS A 240 2.71 6.62 -14.29
C CYS A 240 3.37 5.33 -14.81
N TRP A 241 2.90 4.12 -14.46
CA TRP A 241 3.63 2.85 -14.73
C TRP A 241 3.08 1.99 -15.88
N GLY A 242 2.20 2.55 -16.72
CA GLY A 242 1.94 2.01 -18.07
C GLY A 242 0.94 0.86 -18.20
N MET A 243 0.53 0.20 -17.11
CA MET A 243 -0.54 -0.79 -17.14
C MET A 243 -1.36 -0.72 -15.85
N LEU A 244 -2.70 -0.74 -15.96
CA LEU A 244 -3.60 -0.74 -14.81
C LEU A 244 -3.62 -2.09 -14.08
N GLY A 245 -2.90 -3.08 -14.59
CA GLY A 245 -2.72 -4.37 -13.92
C GLY A 245 -2.30 -4.20 -12.46
N SER A 246 -2.95 -4.95 -11.57
CA SER A 246 -2.67 -4.98 -10.12
C SER A 246 -3.21 -3.82 -9.27
N ILE A 247 -3.95 -2.86 -9.84
CA ILE A 247 -4.51 -1.73 -9.06
C ILE A 247 -5.31 -2.18 -7.83
N PRO A 248 -6.21 -3.19 -7.90
CA PRO A 248 -6.95 -3.65 -6.73
C PRO A 248 -6.01 -4.11 -5.59
N ARG A 249 -4.87 -4.71 -5.92
CA ARG A 249 -3.87 -5.13 -4.93
C ARG A 249 -3.12 -3.93 -4.33
N PHE A 250 -2.90 -2.88 -5.10
CA PHE A 250 -2.25 -1.67 -4.61
C PHE A 250 -3.17 -0.79 -3.76
N ASP A 251 -4.45 -0.73 -4.08
CA ASP A 251 -5.47 -0.03 -3.31
C ASP A 251 -5.60 -0.57 -1.89
N LEU A 252 -5.43 -1.89 -1.75
CA LEU A 252 -5.51 -2.62 -0.49
C LEU A 252 -4.61 -2.02 0.61
N VAL A 253 -3.48 -1.42 0.25
CA VAL A 253 -2.51 -0.86 1.21
C VAL A 253 -2.60 0.66 1.39
N ILE A 254 -3.57 1.31 0.73
CA ILE A 254 -3.85 2.75 0.89
C ILE A 254 -4.79 2.94 2.07
N PHE A 255 -4.29 2.84 3.30
CA PHE A 255 -5.14 2.86 4.51
C PHE A 255 -6.20 3.99 4.58
N PRO A 256 -5.94 5.23 4.10
CA PRO A 256 -6.95 6.30 4.16
C PRO A 256 -8.18 6.04 3.29
N LEU A 257 -8.07 5.21 2.25
CA LEU A 257 -9.21 4.77 1.44
C LEU A 257 -10.31 4.19 2.35
N PHE A 258 -9.93 3.33 3.28
CA PHE A 258 -10.86 2.66 4.19
C PHE A 258 -11.50 3.62 5.20
N ILE A 259 -10.82 4.73 5.53
CA ILE A 259 -11.40 5.81 6.33
C ILE A 259 -12.53 6.50 5.55
N VAL A 260 -12.28 6.84 4.28
CA VAL A 260 -13.32 7.48 3.42
C VAL A 260 -14.51 6.56 3.24
N LEU A 261 -14.27 5.29 2.91
CA LEU A 261 -15.33 4.30 2.76
C LEU A 261 -16.14 4.18 4.06
N ALA A 262 -15.48 4.11 5.21
CA ALA A 262 -16.16 4.07 6.51
C ALA A 262 -16.98 5.33 6.78
N LEU A 263 -16.48 6.52 6.45
CA LEU A 263 -17.23 7.78 6.59
C LEU A 263 -18.48 7.82 5.70
N ILE A 264 -18.42 7.27 4.49
CA ILE A 264 -19.59 7.13 3.61
C ILE A 264 -20.58 6.11 4.18
N GLY A 265 -20.08 4.95 4.61
CA GLY A 265 -20.91 3.88 5.20
C GLY A 265 -21.56 4.26 6.53
N ALA A 266 -20.96 5.15 7.31
CA ALA A 266 -21.56 5.71 8.52
C ALA A 266 -22.78 6.60 8.19
N ARG A 267 -22.81 7.23 7.01
CA ARG A 267 -23.91 8.12 6.59
C ARG A 267 -25.00 7.40 5.80
N SER A 268 -24.69 6.28 5.16
CA SER A 268 -25.63 5.55 4.31
C SER A 268 -25.62 4.05 4.62
N ARG A 269 -26.72 3.58 5.22
CA ARG A 269 -26.94 2.15 5.47
C ARG A 269 -26.97 1.34 4.17
N ALA A 270 -27.54 1.89 3.11
CA ALA A 270 -27.56 1.25 1.79
C ALA A 270 -26.15 1.05 1.25
N PHE A 271 -25.29 2.07 1.34
CA PHE A 271 -23.88 1.94 0.96
C PHE A 271 -23.15 0.91 1.82
N HIS A 272 -23.35 0.95 3.14
CA HIS A 272 -22.72 -0.02 4.04
C HIS A 272 -23.07 -1.46 3.69
N LEU A 273 -24.36 -1.76 3.53
CA LEU A 273 -24.83 -3.11 3.17
C LEU A 273 -24.33 -3.51 1.78
N GLY A 274 -24.45 -2.61 0.79
CA GLY A 274 -23.98 -2.86 -0.57
C GLY A 274 -22.47 -3.14 -0.63
N TYR A 275 -21.67 -2.35 0.09
CA TYR A 275 -20.22 -2.56 0.18
C TYR A 275 -19.90 -3.88 0.87
N VAL A 276 -20.49 -4.18 2.03
CA VAL A 276 -20.20 -5.42 2.76
C VAL A 276 -20.54 -6.65 1.91
N VAL A 277 -21.70 -6.66 1.26
CA VAL A 277 -22.13 -7.78 0.42
C VAL A 277 -21.23 -7.90 -0.81
N ALA A 278 -21.08 -6.83 -1.61
CA ALA A 278 -20.32 -6.89 -2.85
C ALA A 278 -18.83 -7.17 -2.60
N SER A 279 -18.23 -6.50 -1.62
CA SER A 279 -16.81 -6.66 -1.29
C SER A 279 -16.51 -8.05 -0.76
N SER A 280 -17.35 -8.61 0.12
CA SER A 280 -17.16 -9.97 0.64
C SER A 280 -17.37 -11.04 -0.44
N MET A 281 -18.35 -10.86 -1.33
CA MET A 281 -18.57 -11.77 -2.47
C MET A 281 -17.39 -11.74 -3.44
N LEU A 282 -16.91 -10.55 -3.79
CA LEU A 282 -15.72 -10.41 -4.64
C LEU A 282 -14.47 -10.98 -3.96
N ALA A 283 -14.28 -10.75 -2.65
CA ALA A 283 -13.18 -11.32 -1.89
C ALA A 283 -13.19 -12.85 -1.90
N ALA A 284 -14.36 -13.46 -1.72
CA ALA A 284 -14.51 -14.91 -1.81
C ALA A 284 -14.21 -15.42 -3.23
N LEU A 285 -14.77 -14.77 -4.26
CA LEU A 285 -14.51 -15.13 -5.66
C LEU A 285 -13.03 -15.05 -6.01
N PHE A 286 -12.39 -13.92 -5.67
CA PHE A 286 -10.98 -13.68 -5.92
C PHE A 286 -10.08 -14.66 -5.16
N MET A 287 -10.45 -15.06 -3.94
CA MET A 287 -9.74 -16.11 -3.22
C MET A 287 -9.86 -17.47 -3.92
N VAL A 288 -11.05 -17.83 -4.42
CA VAL A 288 -11.24 -19.08 -5.20
C VAL A 288 -10.38 -19.06 -6.46
N MET A 289 -10.43 -17.96 -7.23
CA MET A 289 -9.60 -17.78 -8.42
C MET A 289 -8.11 -17.92 -8.09
N TYR A 290 -7.65 -17.24 -7.04
CA TYR A 290 -6.26 -17.29 -6.59
C TYR A 290 -5.84 -18.71 -6.19
N SER A 291 -6.70 -19.45 -5.47
CA SER A 291 -6.42 -20.83 -5.06
C SER A 291 -6.28 -21.81 -6.24
N GLN A 292 -6.82 -21.44 -7.40
CA GLN A 292 -6.72 -22.18 -8.66
C GLN A 292 -5.60 -21.67 -9.57
N TRP A 293 -4.69 -20.83 -9.06
CA TRP A 293 -3.59 -20.20 -9.81
C TRP A 293 -4.03 -19.22 -10.90
N ASN A 294 -5.29 -18.77 -10.88
CA ASN A 294 -5.71 -17.67 -11.74
C ASN A 294 -5.12 -16.36 -11.24
N TRP A 295 -4.70 -15.51 -12.18
CA TRP A 295 -4.26 -14.16 -11.86
C TRP A 295 -5.48 -13.32 -11.44
N VAL A 296 -5.35 -12.50 -10.39
CA VAL A 296 -6.43 -11.68 -9.84
C VAL A 296 -6.02 -10.22 -9.74
N ALA A 297 -4.77 -9.96 -9.40
CA ALA A 297 -4.12 -8.66 -9.38
C ALA A 297 -2.61 -8.85 -9.23
#